data_AF-A0A095X044-F1
#
_entry.id   AF-A0A095X044-F1
#
_cell.length_a   1.000
_cell.length_b   1.000
_cell.length_c   1.000
_cell.angle_alpha   90.00
_cell.angle_beta   90.00
_cell.angle_gamma   90.00
#
_symmetry.space_group_name_H-M   'P 1'
#
loop_
_entity.id
_entity.type
_entity.pdbx_description
1 polymer ?
#
loop_
_entity_poly.entity_id
_entity_poly.type
_entity_poly.pdbx_seq_one_letter_code
_entity_poly.pdbx_strand_id
1 'polypeptide(L)'
;MMIASLLKGRALAPLAAFALGLFLAQGARALSLGPDEFVAARQVTCILAQDALGYLGEDAFNTLLDGALENFDDGQGDVIYAKALGYFDGLMFGIPAGDDALVSERLRAYNQSQACSGLVVSNYRL
;
A
#
# COMPACT_ATOMS: atom_id res chain seq x y z
N MET A 1 -23.87 -46.90 -42.45
CA MET A 1 -24.94 -46.06 -41.84
C MET A 1 -25.31 -46.70 -40.52
N MET A 2 -25.38 -46.06 -39.35
CA MET A 2 -25.18 -44.70 -38.88
C MET A 2 -24.98 -44.82 -37.36
N ILE A 3 -23.94 -44.19 -36.81
CA ILE A 3 -23.71 -44.04 -35.37
C ILE A 3 -24.17 -42.63 -35.02
N ALA A 4 -25.27 -42.46 -34.27
CA ALA A 4 -25.59 -41.19 -33.61
C ALA A 4 -26.79 -41.33 -32.65
N SER A 5 -26.54 -41.13 -31.35
CA SER A 5 -27.43 -40.49 -30.35
C SER A 5 -27.15 -41.08 -28.97
N LEU A 6 -26.97 -40.34 -27.88
CA LEU A 6 -27.08 -38.92 -27.57
C LEU A 6 -26.34 -38.73 -26.24
N LEU A 7 -25.16 -38.10 -26.28
CA LEU A 7 -24.54 -37.48 -25.10
C LEU A 7 -25.42 -36.28 -24.70
N LYS A 8 -26.35 -36.47 -23.76
CA LYS A 8 -27.21 -35.37 -23.28
C LYS A 8 -27.14 -35.36 -21.75
N GLY A 9 -26.40 -34.40 -21.19
CA GLY A 9 -26.51 -34.12 -19.75
C GLY A 9 -25.31 -33.54 -18.99
N ARG A 10 -24.17 -33.21 -19.61
CA ARG A 10 -22.96 -32.82 -18.85
C ARG A 10 -22.29 -31.49 -19.25
N ALA A 11 -23.04 -30.53 -19.78
CA ALA A 11 -22.45 -29.28 -20.29
C ALA A 11 -22.84 -27.99 -19.56
N LEU A 12 -23.64 -28.03 -18.48
CA LEU A 12 -24.08 -26.81 -17.78
C LEU A 12 -23.28 -26.47 -16.52
N ALA A 13 -22.46 -27.39 -16.00
CA ALA A 13 -21.66 -27.15 -14.80
C ALA A 13 -20.42 -26.25 -14.98
N PRO A 14 -19.68 -26.23 -16.12
CA PRO A 14 -18.38 -25.54 -16.15
C PRO A 14 -18.53 -24.02 -16.33
N LEU A 15 -19.63 -23.56 -16.91
CA LEU A 15 -19.88 -22.13 -17.17
C LEU A 15 -20.24 -21.37 -15.89
N ALA A 16 -21.01 -21.97 -14.99
CA ALA A 16 -21.37 -21.36 -13.71
C ALA A 16 -20.16 -21.24 -12.76
N ALA A 17 -19.27 -22.25 -12.75
CA ALA A 17 -18.04 -22.22 -11.97
C ALA A 17 -17.04 -21.17 -12.47
N PHE A 18 -16.98 -20.93 -13.78
CA PHE A 18 -16.09 -19.92 -14.37
C PHE A 18 -16.57 -18.49 -14.07
N ALA A 19 -17.88 -18.26 -14.08
CA ALA A 19 -18.46 -16.97 -13.71
C ALA A 19 -18.23 -16.63 -12.23
N LEU A 20 -18.33 -17.61 -11.33
CA LEU A 20 -18.12 -17.40 -9.89
C LEU A 20 -16.65 -17.09 -9.55
N GLY A 21 -15.69 -17.63 -10.30
CA GLY A 21 -14.26 -17.38 -10.10
C GLY A 21 -13.81 -15.95 -10.46
N LEU A 22 -14.46 -15.31 -11.44
CA LEU A 22 -14.14 -13.94 -11.85
C LEU A 22 -14.59 -12.88 -10.84
N PHE A 23 -15.71 -13.12 -10.14
CA PHE A 23 -16.19 -12.22 -9.08
C PHE A 23 -15.33 -12.29 -7.81
N LEU A 24 -14.79 -13.46 -7.45
CA LEU A 24 -13.90 -13.61 -6.29
C LEU A 24 -12.51 -13.01 -6.53
N ALA A 25 -12.07 -12.86 -7.78
CA ALA A 25 -10.76 -12.31 -8.12
C ALA A 25 -10.67 -10.78 -7.99
N GLN A 26 -11.79 -10.06 -7.88
CA GLN A 26 -11.78 -8.60 -7.76
C GLN A 26 -11.14 -8.11 -6.44
N GLY A 27 -11.26 -8.90 -5.36
CA GLY A 27 -10.65 -8.57 -4.06
C GLY A 27 -9.14 -8.79 -3.98
N ALA A 28 -8.52 -9.45 -4.97
CA ALA A 28 -7.10 -9.79 -4.93
C ALA A 28 -6.17 -8.65 -5.38
N ARG A 29 -6.70 -7.50 -5.82
CA ARG A 29 -5.89 -6.33 -6.21
C ARG A 29 -5.20 -5.63 -5.02
N ALA A 30 -5.53 -6.02 -3.80
CA ALA A 30 -4.93 -5.46 -2.59
C ALA A 30 -3.47 -5.89 -2.34
N LEU A 31 -2.95 -6.92 -3.01
CA LEU A 31 -1.62 -7.47 -2.70
C LEU A 31 -0.48 -6.83 -3.49
N SER A 32 -0.67 -6.46 -4.76
CA SER A 32 0.35 -5.81 -5.60
C SER A 32 -0.03 -4.37 -5.90
N LEU A 33 0.82 -3.40 -5.53
CA LEU A 33 0.65 -2.02 -5.97
C LEU A 33 1.02 -1.89 -7.45
N GLY A 34 0.29 -1.04 -8.16
CA GLY A 34 0.82 -0.48 -9.39
C GLY A 34 1.99 0.49 -9.10
N PRO A 35 2.67 0.97 -10.15
CA PRO A 35 3.82 1.87 -9.98
C PRO A 35 3.49 3.15 -9.22
N ASP A 36 2.33 3.76 -9.51
CA ASP A 36 1.94 5.04 -8.90
C ASP A 36 1.52 4.85 -7.45
N GLU A 37 0.75 3.80 -7.15
CA GLU A 37 0.39 3.46 -5.77
C GLU A 37 1.63 3.09 -4.94
N PHE A 38 2.65 2.49 -5.55
CA PHE A 38 3.93 2.22 -4.88
C PHE A 38 4.68 3.50 -4.52
N VAL A 39 4.72 4.47 -5.44
CA VAL A 39 5.32 5.79 -5.17
C VAL A 39 4.55 6.49 -4.05
N ALA A 40 3.22 6.47 -4.09
CA ALA A 40 2.36 7.04 -3.05
C ALA A 40 2.59 6.35 -1.69
N ALA A 41 2.64 5.02 -1.63
CA ALA A 41 2.89 4.29 -0.39
C ALA A 41 4.25 4.62 0.22
N ARG A 42 5.28 4.77 -0.62
CA ARG A 42 6.61 5.24 -0.18
C ARG A 42 6.53 6.67 0.38
N GLN A 43 5.80 7.56 -0.30
CA GLN A 43 5.60 8.94 0.14
C GLN A 43 4.88 8.99 1.50
N VAL A 44 3.79 8.24 1.67
CA VAL A 44 3.08 8.12 2.95
C VAL A 44 3.99 7.55 4.04
N THR A 45 4.85 6.57 3.73
CA THR A 45 5.81 6.03 4.70
C THR A 45 6.78 7.10 5.21
N CYS A 46 7.25 7.99 4.34
CA CYS A 46 8.08 9.13 4.72
C CYS A 46 7.32 10.18 5.53
N ILE A 47 6.03 10.39 5.28
CA ILE A 47 5.18 11.28 6.10
C ILE A 47 5.03 10.69 7.51
N LEU A 48 4.73 9.40 7.62
CA LEU A 48 4.65 8.68 8.91
C LEU A 48 5.98 8.73 9.68
N ALA A 49 7.12 8.60 8.99
CA ALA A 49 8.44 8.73 9.62
C ALA A 49 8.69 10.14 10.18
N GLN A 50 8.27 11.19 9.47
CA GLN A 50 8.40 12.57 9.94
C GLN A 50 7.46 12.88 11.10
N ASP A 51 6.22 12.38 11.06
CA ASP A 51 5.26 12.48 12.16
C ASP A 51 5.77 11.79 13.43
N ALA A 52 6.24 10.54 13.32
CA ALA A 52 6.79 9.78 14.44
C ALA A 52 8.06 10.41 15.03
N LEU A 53 8.83 11.18 14.25
CA LEU A 53 9.97 11.97 14.71
C LEU A 53 9.57 13.32 15.34
N GLY A 54 8.29 13.68 15.30
CA GLY A 54 7.76 14.95 15.79
C GLY A 54 8.09 16.15 14.88
N TYR A 55 8.41 15.92 13.60
CA TYR A 55 8.71 16.98 12.65
C TYR A 55 7.43 17.63 12.11
N LEU A 56 6.33 16.88 12.08
CA LEU A 56 5.03 17.34 11.60
C LEU A 56 4.10 17.61 12.77
N GLY A 57 3.36 18.71 12.69
CA GLY A 57 2.12 18.89 13.45
C GLY A 57 0.93 18.31 12.69
N GLU A 58 -0.21 18.18 13.36
CA GLU A 58 -1.44 17.57 12.82
C GLU A 58 -1.86 18.14 11.46
N ASP A 59 -1.93 19.47 11.33
CA ASP A 59 -2.32 20.12 10.07
C ASP A 59 -1.35 19.80 8.92
N ALA A 60 -0.05 19.76 9.22
CA ALA A 60 0.98 19.45 8.22
C ALA A 60 0.94 17.97 7.82
N PHE A 61 0.71 17.07 8.78
CA PHE A 61 0.51 15.65 8.52
C PHE A 61 -0.69 15.43 7.58
N ASN A 62 -1.85 15.98 7.93
CA ASN A 62 -3.07 15.83 7.13
C ASN A 62 -2.89 16.40 5.72
N THR A 63 -2.31 17.60 5.59
CA THR A 63 -2.06 18.22 4.29
C THR A 63 -1.15 17.36 3.40
N LEU A 64 -0.08 16.81 3.96
CA LEU A 64 0.86 15.97 3.20
C LEU A 64 0.26 14.62 2.84
N LEU A 65 -0.52 14.02 3.76
CA LEU A 65 -1.19 12.75 3.54
C LEU A 65 -2.25 12.89 2.44
N ASP A 66 -3.11 13.91 2.54
CA ASP A 66 -4.13 14.22 1.54
C ASP A 66 -3.48 14.47 0.16
N GLY A 67 -2.40 15.25 0.11
CA GLY A 67 -1.66 15.49 -1.13
C GLY A 67 -1.01 14.23 -1.72
N ALA A 68 -0.54 13.30 -0.88
CA ALA A 68 0.01 12.02 -1.36
C ALA A 68 -1.09 11.10 -1.93
N LEU A 69 -2.34 11.29 -1.52
CA LEU A 69 -3.47 10.44 -1.89
C LEU A 69 -4.45 11.12 -2.88
N GLU A 70 -4.23 12.37 -3.24
CA GLU A 70 -5.19 13.22 -3.99
C GLU A 70 -5.69 12.62 -5.32
N ASN A 71 -4.86 11.79 -5.96
CA ASN A 71 -5.12 11.22 -7.29
C ASN A 71 -5.71 9.79 -7.23
N PHE A 72 -5.98 9.28 -6.03
CA PHE A 72 -6.47 7.93 -5.79
C PHE A 72 -7.88 7.99 -5.23
N ASP A 73 -8.73 7.03 -5.62
CA ASP A 73 -10.02 6.88 -4.95
C ASP A 73 -9.84 6.38 -3.51
N ASP A 74 -10.88 6.51 -2.68
CA ASP A 74 -10.84 6.15 -1.27
C ASP A 74 -10.36 4.70 -1.04
N GLY A 75 -10.79 3.76 -1.89
CA GLY A 75 -10.40 2.36 -1.78
C GLY A 75 -8.94 2.11 -2.14
N GLN A 76 -8.42 2.81 -3.14
CA GLN A 76 -6.99 2.82 -3.46
C GLN A 76 -6.17 3.48 -2.34
N GLY A 77 -6.68 4.59 -1.79
CA GLY A 77 -6.07 5.30 -0.66
C GLY A 77 -5.89 4.41 0.56
N ASP A 78 -6.92 3.66 0.94
CA ASP A 78 -6.87 2.70 2.05
C ASP A 78 -5.80 1.63 1.83
N VAL A 79 -5.69 1.09 0.61
CA VAL A 79 -4.68 0.07 0.27
C VAL A 79 -3.27 0.66 0.30
N ILE A 80 -3.08 1.87 -0.20
CA ILE A 80 -1.80 2.60 -0.16
C ILE A 80 -1.39 2.83 1.29
N TYR A 81 -2.30 3.35 2.11
CA TYR A 81 -2.05 3.65 3.52
C TYR A 81 -1.71 2.38 4.31
N ALA A 82 -2.47 1.30 4.14
CA ALA A 82 -2.19 0.02 4.79
C ALA A 82 -0.80 -0.54 4.42
N LYS A 83 -0.36 -0.35 3.17
CA LYS A 83 0.98 -0.77 2.75
C LYS A 83 2.07 0.14 3.31
N ALA A 84 1.83 1.44 3.38
CA ALA A 84 2.74 2.37 4.02
C ALA A 84 2.96 2.01 5.50
N LEU A 85 1.90 1.66 6.22
CA LEU A 85 2.00 1.13 7.59
C LEU A 85 2.83 -0.15 7.64
N GLY A 86 2.60 -1.10 6.74
CA GLY A 86 3.40 -2.32 6.67
C GLY A 86 4.89 -2.07 6.38
N TYR A 87 5.21 -1.10 5.52
CA TYR A 87 6.59 -0.66 5.29
C TYR A 87 7.19 -0.02 6.53
N PHE A 88 6.44 0.88 7.18
CA PHE A 88 6.84 1.56 8.40
C PHE A 88 7.15 0.57 9.53
N ASP A 89 6.24 -0.38 9.79
CA ASP A 89 6.44 -1.45 10.76
C ASP A 89 7.64 -2.34 10.39
N GLY A 90 7.80 -2.63 9.10
CA GLY A 90 8.94 -3.36 8.56
C GLY A 90 10.28 -2.66 8.84
N LEU A 91 10.33 -1.32 8.85
CA LEU A 91 11.53 -0.58 9.22
C LEU A 91 11.90 -0.82 10.69
N MET A 92 10.92 -1.03 11.56
CA MET A 92 11.14 -1.26 13.00
C MET A 92 11.45 -2.71 13.33
N PHE A 93 11.36 -3.62 12.36
CA PHE A 93 11.67 -5.02 12.56
C PHE A 93 13.09 -5.21 13.13
N GLY A 94 13.18 -6.04 14.16
CA GLY A 94 14.43 -6.34 14.87
C GLY A 94 14.86 -5.31 15.90
N ILE A 95 14.12 -4.21 16.09
CA ILE A 95 14.33 -3.28 17.20
C ILE A 95 13.61 -3.80 18.45
N PRO A 96 14.27 -3.87 19.63
CA PRO A 96 13.61 -4.26 20.86
C PRO A 96 12.43 -3.33 21.20
N ALA A 97 11.35 -3.91 21.75
CA ALA A 97 10.22 -3.12 22.21
C ALA A 97 10.66 -2.13 23.30
N GLY A 98 10.31 -0.85 23.12
CA GLY A 98 10.67 0.24 24.05
C GLY A 98 12.04 0.86 23.83
N ASP A 99 12.79 0.47 22.79
CA ASP A 99 14.03 1.17 22.40
C ASP A 99 13.73 2.36 21.48
N ASP A 100 13.15 3.41 22.06
CA ASP A 100 12.74 4.61 21.33
C ASP A 100 13.93 5.33 20.68
N ALA A 101 15.14 5.15 21.23
CA ALA A 101 16.37 5.70 20.67
C ALA A 101 16.73 5.04 19.34
N LEU A 102 16.71 3.71 19.27
CA LEU A 102 16.94 2.97 18.02
C LEU A 102 15.82 3.19 17.00
N VAL A 103 14.56 3.27 17.46
CA VAL A 103 13.42 3.65 16.58
C VAL A 103 13.68 5.01 15.96
N SER A 104 14.01 6.02 16.76
CA SER A 104 14.29 7.38 16.29
C SER A 104 15.49 7.44 15.35
N GLU A 105 16.56 6.69 15.63
CA GLU A 105 17.73 6.58 14.76
C GLU A 105 17.36 5.97 13.40
N ARG A 106 16.60 4.87 13.39
CA ARG A 106 16.15 4.20 12.18
C ARG A 106 15.26 5.10 11.33
N LEU A 107 14.31 5.79 11.94
CA LEU A 107 13.42 6.72 11.26
C LEU A 107 14.19 7.90 10.68
N ARG A 108 15.17 8.46 11.42
CA ARG A 108 16.04 9.52 10.89
C ARG A 108 16.85 9.05 9.68
N ALA A 109 17.45 7.87 9.76
CA ALA A 109 18.20 7.29 8.66
C ALA A 109 17.32 7.04 7.42
N TYR A 110 16.09 6.55 7.62
CA TYR A 110 15.11 6.38 6.54
C TYR A 110 14.71 7.71 5.91
N ASN A 111 14.40 8.72 6.74
CA ASN A 111 14.01 10.06 6.28
C ASN A 111 15.12 10.78 5.50
N GLN A 112 16.39 10.51 5.84
CA GLN A 112 17.57 11.04 5.12
C GLN A 112 17.95 10.23 3.88
N SER A 113 17.26 9.12 3.61
CA SER A 113 17.56 8.26 2.47
C SER A 113 16.96 8.80 1.17
N GLN A 114 17.39 8.22 0.05
CA GLN A 114 16.80 8.47 -1.27
C GLN A 114 15.33 8.03 -1.37
N ALA A 115 14.78 7.31 -0.38
CA ALA A 115 13.37 6.97 -0.35
C ALA A 115 12.48 8.21 -0.16
N CYS A 116 12.98 9.22 0.56
CA CYS A 116 12.23 10.43 0.91
C CYS A 116 12.70 11.69 0.17
N SER A 117 13.66 11.58 -0.76
CA SER A 117 14.30 12.73 -1.43
C SER A 117 13.36 13.59 -2.29
N GLY A 118 12.14 13.12 -2.59
CA GLY A 118 11.09 13.90 -3.27
C GLY A 118 10.19 14.73 -2.35
N LEU A 119 10.18 14.46 -1.03
CA LEU A 119 9.36 15.19 -0.04
C LEU A 119 10.08 16.40 0.57
N VAL A 120 11.41 16.46 0.44
CA VAL A 120 12.28 17.49 1.03
C VAL A 120 12.14 18.87 0.35
N VAL A 121 11.36 18.98 -0.74
CA VAL A 121 11.20 20.27 -1.47
C VAL A 121 10.20 21.21 -0.80
N SER A 122 9.39 20.76 0.16
CA SER A 122 8.52 21.62 0.96
C SER A 122 9.02 21.73 2.40
N ASN A 123 9.86 22.74 2.65
CA ASN A 123 10.07 23.40 3.94
C ASN A 123 10.90 22.74 5.07
N TYR A 124 11.89 21.90 4.79
CA TYR A 124 12.93 21.61 5.80
C TYR A 124 14.34 21.73 5.21
N ARG A 125 14.98 22.87 5.49
CA ARG A 125 16.45 23.00 5.40
C ARG A 125 17.05 22.47 6.71
N LEU A 126 17.97 21.53 6.57
CA LEU A 126 18.88 21.08 7.63
C LEU A 126 19.66 22.27 8.23
#